data_AF-A0A9P7E962-F1
#
_entry.id   AF-A0A9P7E962-F1
#
_cell.length_a   1.000
_cell.length_b   1.000
_cell.length_c   1.000
_cell.angle_alpha   90.00
_cell.angle_beta   90.00
_cell.angle_gamma   90.00
#
_symmetry.space_group_name_H-M   'P 1'
#
loop_
_entity.id
_entity.type
_entity.pdbx_description
1 polymer ?
#
loop_
_entity_poly.entity_id
_entity_poly.type
_entity_poly.pdbx_seq_one_letter_code
_entity_poly.pdbx_strand_id
1 'polypeptide(L)'
;MLTQSQNVALTPLDFSNYQNALLDVLWSELTESAVEPMQAPVPYLINFAEDCLLCAIVMLRRHYVDQASGDFVPLEQEKSYEEEPIGLVYVTAAPAQNAAQEANVGIIISECYQRKGFAREAVELALKWAFEDLKFHRIQAAFMNNAQKDRAMRLFVGQGFMHEGTRRRSVFQPERGGVVGVWKDVTYLAMLDTEWALRDVLKRKGTVPTLWDEMFARHAREREEMVKWDEKHNRIRKVSSTETLRDRE
;
A
#
# COMPACT_ATOMS: atom_id res chain seq x y z
N MET A 1 -6.95 -10.91 15.59
CA MET A 1 -6.91 -10.79 14.12
C MET A 1 -8.25 -11.17 13.51
N LEU A 2 -8.97 -10.19 12.96
CA LEU A 2 -10.03 -10.46 11.99
C LEU A 2 -9.38 -10.87 10.67
N THR A 3 -9.59 -12.12 10.27
CA THR A 3 -8.97 -12.69 9.06
C THR A 3 -9.89 -12.62 7.85
N GLN A 4 -11.10 -12.06 7.96
CA GLN A 4 -12.10 -12.15 6.90
C GLN A 4 -12.93 -10.88 6.74
N SER A 5 -13.30 -10.60 5.50
CA SER A 5 -14.19 -9.54 5.02
C SER A 5 -15.37 -10.17 4.25
N GLN A 6 -16.14 -9.34 3.56
CA GLN A 6 -17.28 -9.74 2.73
C GLN A 6 -16.89 -10.73 1.63
N ASN A 7 -15.88 -10.41 0.81
CA ASN A 7 -15.52 -11.23 -0.35
C ASN A 7 -14.15 -11.90 -0.22
N VAL A 8 -13.38 -11.57 0.81
CA VAL A 8 -11.99 -12.00 0.95
C VAL A 8 -11.71 -12.53 2.35
N ALA A 9 -10.89 -13.57 2.44
CA ALA A 9 -10.23 -14.02 3.66
C ALA A 9 -8.70 -13.94 3.50
N LEU A 10 -8.00 -13.71 4.62
CA LEU A 10 -6.56 -13.81 4.73
C LEU A 10 -6.23 -15.09 5.48
N THR A 11 -5.56 -16.01 4.79
CA THR A 11 -5.13 -17.28 5.37
C THR A 11 -3.60 -17.26 5.49
N PRO A 12 -3.03 -17.54 6.68
CA PRO A 12 -1.58 -17.70 6.81
C PRO A 12 -1.04 -18.71 5.80
N LEU A 13 0.19 -18.51 5.33
CA LEU A 13 0.84 -19.48 4.46
C LEU A 13 0.98 -20.83 5.20
N ASP A 14 0.33 -21.86 4.66
CA ASP A 14 0.54 -23.25 5.09
C ASP A 14 1.58 -23.90 4.17
N PHE A 15 2.79 -24.05 4.70
CA PHE A 15 3.92 -24.62 3.97
C PHE A 15 3.84 -26.14 3.81
N SER A 16 2.86 -26.82 4.42
CA SER A 16 2.70 -28.27 4.25
C SER A 16 2.27 -28.65 2.83
N ASN A 17 1.66 -27.72 2.09
CA ASN A 17 1.19 -27.92 0.72
C ASN A 17 2.14 -27.21 -0.27
N TYR A 18 3.31 -27.82 -0.47
CA TYR A 18 4.50 -27.25 -1.15
C TYR A 18 4.34 -26.89 -2.64
N GLN A 19 3.19 -27.11 -3.27
CA GLN A 19 3.03 -26.94 -4.71
C GLN A 19 1.75 -26.16 -5.04
N ASN A 20 1.86 -24.84 -5.01
CA ASN A 20 0.83 -23.98 -5.58
C ASN A 20 1.48 -23.11 -6.65
N ALA A 21 1.37 -23.54 -7.91
CA ALA A 21 1.94 -22.84 -9.06
C ALA A 21 1.48 -21.37 -9.14
N LEU A 22 0.29 -21.05 -8.61
CA LEU A 22 -0.17 -19.67 -8.51
C LEU A 22 0.68 -18.84 -7.54
N LEU A 23 1.05 -19.40 -6.39
CA LEU A 23 1.89 -18.69 -5.41
C LEU A 23 3.29 -18.40 -5.96
N ASP A 24 3.85 -19.30 -6.76
CA ASP A 24 5.14 -19.07 -7.43
C ASP A 24 5.04 -17.91 -8.43
N VAL A 25 3.96 -17.85 -9.22
CA VAL A 25 3.70 -16.75 -10.15
C VAL A 25 3.52 -15.43 -9.39
N LEU A 26 2.67 -15.42 -8.36
CA LEU A 26 2.42 -14.24 -7.55
C LEU A 26 3.69 -13.76 -6.84
N TRP A 27 4.50 -14.68 -6.32
CA TRP A 27 5.79 -14.35 -5.71
C TRP A 27 6.76 -13.73 -6.72
N SER A 28 6.89 -14.33 -7.91
CA SER A 28 7.71 -13.77 -8.98
C SER A 28 7.28 -12.35 -9.35
N GLU A 29 6.00 -12.13 -9.59
CA GLU A 29 5.48 -10.79 -9.91
C GLU A 29 5.67 -9.79 -8.75
N LEU A 30 5.54 -10.26 -7.51
CA LEU A 30 5.73 -9.43 -6.33
C LEU A 30 7.19 -9.00 -6.17
N THR A 31 8.15 -9.90 -6.39
CA THR A 31 9.59 -9.57 -6.36
C THR A 31 10.01 -8.61 -7.46
N GLU A 32 9.28 -8.53 -8.58
CA GLU A 32 9.54 -7.56 -9.64
C GLU A 32 8.91 -6.19 -9.37
N SER A 33 7.89 -6.13 -8.51
CA SER A 33 7.04 -4.95 -8.35
C SER A 33 7.13 -4.24 -6.99
N ALA A 34 7.48 -4.97 -5.93
CA ALA A 34 7.54 -4.49 -4.55
C ALA A 34 8.98 -4.48 -3.99
N VAL A 35 9.28 -3.52 -3.12
CA VAL A 35 10.67 -3.28 -2.66
C VAL A 35 11.15 -4.37 -1.72
N GLU A 36 10.36 -4.72 -0.70
CA GLU A 36 10.79 -5.63 0.36
C GLU A 36 11.02 -7.05 -0.16
N PRO A 37 10.13 -7.64 -0.99
CA PRO A 37 10.36 -8.94 -1.62
C PRO A 37 11.57 -8.92 -2.57
N MET A 38 11.77 -7.83 -3.32
CA MET A 38 12.92 -7.70 -4.23
C MET A 38 14.26 -7.64 -3.47
N GLN A 39 14.27 -7.03 -2.28
CA GLN A 39 15.45 -6.88 -1.42
C GLN A 39 15.61 -8.04 -0.41
N ALA A 40 14.71 -9.02 -0.43
CA ALA A 40 14.76 -10.15 0.48
C ALA A 40 16.13 -10.85 0.37
N PRO A 41 16.83 -11.11 1.48
CA PRO A 41 18.15 -11.75 1.45
C PRO A 41 18.14 -13.12 0.77
N VAL A 42 17.02 -13.83 0.93
CA VAL A 42 16.75 -15.13 0.31
C VAL A 42 15.48 -14.98 -0.56
N PRO A 43 15.56 -15.20 -1.89
CA PRO A 43 14.48 -14.87 -2.83
C PRO A 43 13.38 -15.95 -2.89
N TYR A 44 13.07 -16.59 -1.77
CA TYR A 44 12.03 -17.60 -1.67
C TYR A 44 10.90 -17.10 -0.77
N LEU A 45 9.65 -17.32 -1.23
CA LEU A 45 8.44 -16.90 -0.52
C LEU A 45 8.43 -17.37 0.93
N ILE A 46 8.85 -18.61 1.20
CA ILE A 46 8.87 -19.18 2.55
C ILE A 46 9.78 -18.40 3.50
N ASN A 47 11.01 -18.09 3.08
CA ASN A 47 11.96 -17.35 3.89
C ASN A 47 11.48 -15.91 4.12
N PHE A 48 10.96 -15.27 3.06
CA PHE A 48 10.39 -13.94 3.20
C PHE A 48 9.20 -13.93 4.17
N ALA A 49 8.34 -14.94 4.10
CA ALA A 49 7.17 -15.06 4.96
C ALA A 49 7.53 -15.29 6.43
N GLU A 50 8.61 -16.03 6.72
CA GLU A 50 9.14 -16.21 8.08
C GLU A 50 9.66 -14.90 8.69
N ASP A 51 10.23 -14.02 7.86
CA ASP A 51 10.71 -12.69 8.28
C ASP A 51 9.57 -11.65 8.39
N CYS A 52 8.38 -11.95 7.87
CA CYS A 52 7.23 -11.06 7.93
C CYS A 52 6.53 -11.12 9.30
N LEU A 53 5.97 -9.99 9.71
CA LEU A 53 4.99 -9.95 10.80
C LEU A 53 3.70 -10.68 10.36
N LEU A 54 3.31 -10.48 9.10
CA LEU A 54 2.21 -11.17 8.45
C LEU A 54 2.61 -11.46 7.01
N CYS A 55 2.45 -12.70 6.56
CA CYS A 55 2.44 -13.04 5.14
C CYS A 55 1.28 -14.02 4.92
N ALA A 56 0.29 -13.58 4.15
CA ALA A 56 -0.98 -14.30 4.02
C ALA A 56 -1.41 -14.40 2.56
N ILE A 57 -2.05 -15.52 2.26
CA ILE A 57 -2.75 -15.75 1.01
C ILE A 57 -4.10 -15.04 1.07
N VAL A 58 -4.38 -14.26 0.03
CA VAL A 58 -5.68 -13.64 -0.18
C VAL A 58 -6.58 -14.67 -0.82
N MET A 59 -7.57 -15.17 -0.08
CA MET A 59 -8.55 -16.15 -0.53
C MET A 59 -9.84 -15.44 -0.95
N LEU A 60 -10.35 -15.74 -2.15
CA LEU A 60 -11.67 -15.31 -2.58
C LEU A 60 -12.73 -16.17 -1.89
N ARG A 61 -13.74 -15.53 -1.31
CA ARG A 61 -14.90 -16.19 -0.72
C ARG A 61 -16.07 -16.11 -1.70
N ARG A 62 -16.41 -17.22 -2.36
CA ARG A 62 -17.64 -17.30 -3.14
C ARG A 62 -18.76 -17.88 -2.30
N HIS A 63 -19.92 -17.23 -2.31
CA HIS A 63 -21.13 -17.82 -1.80
C HIS A 63 -21.62 -18.87 -2.80
N TYR A 64 -21.58 -20.14 -2.40
CA TYR A 64 -22.25 -21.18 -3.14
C TYR A 64 -23.76 -21.05 -2.89
N VAL A 65 -24.55 -20.89 -3.94
CA VAL A 65 -26.01 -21.07 -3.88
C VAL A 65 -26.26 -22.43 -4.50
N ASP A 66 -26.57 -23.41 -3.66
CA ASP A 66 -26.94 -24.74 -4.13
C ASP A 66 -28.25 -24.62 -4.91
N GLN A 67 -28.22 -24.85 -6.23
CA GLN A 67 -29.43 -25.01 -7.04
C GLN A 67 -29.97 -26.42 -6.85
N ALA A 68 -30.37 -26.76 -5.62
CA ALA A 68 -31.10 -27.97 -5.36
C ALA A 68 -32.55 -27.79 -5.84
N SER A 69 -32.87 -28.40 -6.99
CA SER A 69 -34.24 -28.64 -7.40
C SER A 69 -34.94 -29.56 -6.40
N GLY A 70 -36.00 -29.05 -5.77
CA GLY A 70 -37.03 -29.86 -5.09
C GLY A 70 -37.03 -29.79 -3.57
N ASP A 71 -38.06 -29.14 -3.03
CA ASP A 71 -38.70 -29.35 -1.73
C ASP A 71 -37.90 -30.08 -0.63
N PHE A 72 -37.01 -29.35 0.03
CA PHE A 72 -36.69 -29.60 1.44
C PHE A 72 -36.09 -28.32 2.05
N VAL A 73 -36.58 -27.92 3.22
CA VAL A 73 -36.02 -26.79 3.98
C VAL A 73 -35.19 -27.37 5.13
N PRO A 74 -33.84 -27.38 5.07
CA PRO A 74 -33.04 -27.80 6.22
C PRO A 74 -32.81 -26.62 7.17
N LEU A 75 -32.95 -26.90 8.46
CA LEU A 75 -32.48 -26.04 9.55
C LEU A 75 -30.95 -25.88 9.46
N GLU A 76 -30.48 -24.64 9.58
CA GLU A 76 -29.07 -24.21 9.64
C GLU A 76 -28.19 -24.70 8.48
N GLN A 77 -28.29 -24.02 7.34
CA GLN A 77 -27.32 -24.17 6.25
C GLN A 77 -25.95 -23.64 6.70
N GLU A 78 -25.00 -24.54 6.97
CA GLU A 78 -23.58 -24.20 6.94
C GLU A 78 -23.27 -23.61 5.56
N LYS A 79 -22.92 -22.32 5.51
CA LYS A 79 -22.54 -21.67 4.26
C LYS A 79 -21.22 -22.30 3.80
N SER A 80 -21.28 -23.18 2.80
CA SER A 80 -20.09 -23.71 2.13
C SER A 80 -19.50 -22.63 1.24
N TYR A 81 -18.23 -22.30 1.46
CA TYR A 81 -17.47 -21.37 0.65
C TYR A 81 -16.46 -22.16 -0.19
N GLU A 82 -16.41 -21.91 -1.50
CA GLU A 82 -15.21 -22.23 -2.28
C GLU A 82 -14.18 -21.13 -1.98
N GLU A 83 -13.04 -21.54 -1.43
CA GLU A 83 -11.90 -20.66 -1.16
C GLU A 83 -10.85 -20.85 -2.25
N GLU A 84 -10.72 -19.85 -3.12
CA GLU A 84 -9.74 -19.84 -4.20
C GLU A 84 -8.61 -18.85 -3.86
N PRO A 85 -7.33 -19.24 -3.90
CA PRO A 85 -6.24 -18.29 -3.72
C PRO A 85 -6.21 -17.31 -4.89
N ILE A 86 -6.18 -16.01 -4.61
CA ILE A 86 -6.20 -14.95 -5.62
C ILE A 86 -5.07 -13.92 -5.48
N GLY A 87 -4.28 -13.99 -4.42
CA GLY A 87 -3.23 -13.01 -4.17
C GLY A 87 -2.39 -13.28 -2.91
N LEU A 88 -1.45 -12.37 -2.66
CA LEU A 88 -0.59 -12.36 -1.47
C LEU A 88 -0.60 -10.97 -0.86
N VAL A 89 -0.65 -10.90 0.47
CA VAL A 89 -0.47 -9.66 1.24
C VAL A 89 0.58 -9.90 2.32
N TYR A 90 1.43 -8.90 2.56
CA TYR A 90 2.44 -8.99 3.60
C TYR A 90 2.55 -7.70 4.41
N VAL A 91 3.03 -7.85 5.64
CA VAL A 91 3.44 -6.79 6.54
C VAL A 91 4.80 -7.16 7.13
N THR A 92 5.80 -6.29 6.98
CA THR A 92 7.14 -6.46 7.56
C THR A 92 7.44 -5.34 8.55
N ALA A 93 8.25 -5.62 9.57
CA ALA A 93 8.78 -4.57 10.42
C ALA A 93 9.82 -3.75 9.63
N ALA A 94 9.81 -2.42 9.77
CA ALA A 94 10.83 -1.60 9.15
C ALA A 94 12.20 -1.85 9.84
N PRO A 95 13.28 -2.14 9.09
CA PRO A 95 14.54 -2.66 9.65
C PRO A 95 15.33 -1.68 10.53
N ALA A 96 14.90 -0.43 10.68
CA ALA A 96 15.71 0.62 11.30
C ALA A 96 15.24 1.17 12.64
N GLN A 97 13.98 1.00 13.10
CA GLN A 97 13.52 1.73 14.29
C GLN A 97 12.42 1.00 15.07
N ASN A 98 12.79 0.06 15.95
CA ASN A 98 11.86 -0.54 16.93
C ASN A 98 11.19 0.50 17.85
N ALA A 99 11.78 1.68 18.02
CA ALA A 99 11.16 2.77 18.78
C ALA A 99 10.07 3.53 17.99
N ALA A 100 10.13 3.55 16.66
CA ALA A 100 9.19 4.29 15.82
C ALA A 100 7.89 3.54 15.54
N GLN A 101 7.83 2.23 15.88
CA GLN A 101 6.68 1.37 15.62
C GLN A 101 6.18 1.54 14.17
N GLU A 102 7.08 1.29 13.22
CA GLU A 102 6.83 1.40 11.77
C GLU A 102 6.84 0.03 11.09
N ALA A 103 5.85 -0.20 10.23
CA ALA A 103 5.76 -1.40 9.38
C ALA A 103 5.62 -1.03 7.90
N ASN A 104 6.08 -1.91 7.02
CA ASN A 104 5.79 -1.85 5.58
C ASN A 104 4.63 -2.78 5.27
N VAL A 105 3.79 -2.40 4.30
CA VAL A 105 2.72 -3.25 3.77
C VAL A 105 2.80 -3.32 2.25
N GLY A 106 2.59 -4.51 1.70
CA GLY A 106 2.51 -4.73 0.27
C GLY A 106 1.47 -5.80 -0.07
N ILE A 107 1.00 -5.76 -1.32
CA ILE A 107 -0.03 -6.67 -1.81
C ILE A 107 0.14 -6.92 -3.31
N ILE A 108 -0.18 -8.13 -3.73
CA ILE A 108 -0.41 -8.49 -5.13
C ILE A 108 -1.68 -9.31 -5.27
N ILE A 109 -2.44 -9.04 -6.33
CA ILE A 109 -3.64 -9.80 -6.70
C ILE A 109 -3.45 -10.27 -8.14
N SER A 110 -3.73 -11.55 -8.38
CA SER A 110 -3.69 -12.16 -9.71
C SER A 110 -4.53 -11.37 -10.72
N GLU A 111 -4.04 -11.25 -11.94
CA GLU A 111 -4.57 -10.34 -12.97
C GLU A 111 -6.09 -10.52 -13.22
N CYS A 112 -6.57 -11.77 -13.24
CA CYS A 112 -7.99 -12.11 -13.44
C CYS A 112 -8.91 -11.63 -12.30
N TYR A 113 -8.35 -11.28 -11.14
CA TYR A 113 -9.07 -10.83 -9.95
C TYR A 113 -8.89 -9.34 -9.64
N GLN A 114 -8.12 -8.61 -10.45
CA GLN A 114 -7.91 -7.17 -10.27
C GLN A 114 -9.17 -6.35 -10.64
N ARG A 115 -9.22 -5.09 -10.16
CA ARG A 115 -10.31 -4.12 -10.39
C ARG A 115 -11.69 -4.53 -9.85
N LYS A 116 -11.76 -5.54 -8.98
CA LYS A 116 -12.99 -6.03 -8.34
C LYS A 116 -13.12 -5.63 -6.86
N GLY A 117 -12.16 -4.87 -6.32
CA GLY A 117 -12.17 -4.42 -4.92
C GLY A 117 -11.44 -5.35 -3.93
N PHE A 118 -11.04 -6.57 -4.34
CA PHE A 118 -10.41 -7.55 -3.43
C PHE A 118 -9.12 -7.06 -2.79
N ALA A 119 -8.26 -6.35 -3.52
CA ALA A 119 -7.04 -5.76 -2.96
C ALA A 119 -7.35 -4.77 -1.83
N ARG A 120 -8.45 -4.03 -1.95
CA ARG A 120 -8.91 -3.06 -0.95
C ARG A 120 -9.30 -3.78 0.34
N GLU A 121 -10.13 -4.81 0.23
CA GLU A 121 -10.56 -5.61 1.38
C GLU A 121 -9.38 -6.29 2.07
N ALA A 122 -8.45 -6.88 1.30
CA ALA A 122 -7.27 -7.54 1.84
C ALA A 122 -6.33 -6.56 2.58
N VAL A 123 -6.06 -5.38 2.00
CA VAL A 123 -5.25 -4.35 2.66
C VAL A 123 -5.96 -3.83 3.90
N GLU A 124 -7.28 -3.63 3.88
CA GLU A 124 -8.03 -3.18 5.06
C GLU A 124 -7.91 -4.16 6.23
N LEU A 125 -7.98 -5.47 5.97
CA LEU A 125 -7.77 -6.51 6.99
C LEU A 125 -6.34 -6.46 7.56
N ALA A 126 -5.33 -6.34 6.70
CA ALA A 126 -3.93 -6.24 7.13
C ALA A 126 -3.66 -4.98 7.97
N LEU A 127 -4.17 -3.81 7.54
CA LEU A 127 -4.04 -2.55 8.28
C LEU A 127 -4.76 -2.61 9.62
N LYS A 128 -5.96 -3.18 9.65
CA LYS A 128 -6.71 -3.37 10.89
C LYS A 128 -5.90 -4.16 11.90
N TRP A 129 -5.33 -5.28 11.48
CA TRP A 129 -4.48 -6.08 12.33
C TRP A 129 -3.23 -5.29 12.80
N ALA A 130 -2.52 -4.63 11.90
CA ALA A 130 -1.30 -3.91 12.25
C ALA A 130 -1.54 -2.70 13.19
N PHE A 131 -2.58 -1.90 12.96
CA PHE A 131 -2.92 -0.76 13.82
C PHE A 131 -3.66 -1.16 15.11
N GLU A 132 -4.65 -2.06 15.02
CA GLU A 132 -5.53 -2.35 16.15
C GLU A 132 -4.97 -3.47 17.04
N ASP A 133 -4.38 -4.52 16.47
CA ASP A 133 -3.85 -5.64 17.26
C ASP A 133 -2.39 -5.41 17.64
N LEU A 134 -1.53 -5.00 16.69
CA LEU A 134 -0.09 -4.80 16.92
C LEU A 134 0.29 -3.39 17.38
N LYS A 135 -0.63 -2.42 17.31
CA LYS A 135 -0.43 -1.04 17.77
C LYS A 135 0.73 -0.31 17.08
N PHE A 136 0.98 -0.59 15.80
CA PHE A 136 1.94 0.21 15.04
C PHE A 136 1.48 1.67 14.97
N HIS A 137 2.40 2.60 15.22
CA HIS A 137 2.12 4.03 15.09
C HIS A 137 2.00 4.43 13.61
N ARG A 138 2.74 3.73 12.74
CA ARG A 138 2.89 4.11 11.34
C ARG A 138 2.99 2.88 10.44
N ILE A 139 2.32 2.95 9.30
CA ILE A 139 2.41 1.95 8.23
C ILE A 139 2.74 2.64 6.93
N GLN A 140 3.73 2.14 6.19
CA GLN A 140 4.12 2.67 4.90
C GLN A 140 4.01 1.63 3.78
N ALA A 141 3.87 2.12 2.56
CA ALA A 141 3.90 1.32 1.34
C ALA A 141 4.90 1.94 0.36
N ALA A 142 5.81 1.11 -0.16
CA ALA A 142 6.89 1.52 -1.04
C ALA A 142 6.64 1.00 -2.47
N PHE A 143 6.68 1.89 -3.45
CA PHE A 143 6.39 1.58 -4.85
C PHE A 143 7.60 1.85 -5.74
N MET A 144 8.13 0.80 -6.37
CA MET A 144 9.14 0.95 -7.42
C MET A 144 8.52 1.55 -8.68
N ASN A 145 9.33 2.27 -9.45
CA ASN A 145 8.89 2.83 -10.74
C ASN A 145 8.72 1.73 -11.81
N ASN A 146 7.48 1.20 -11.92
CA ASN A 146 7.05 0.18 -12.88
C ASN A 146 5.61 0.43 -13.37
N ALA A 147 5.11 -0.39 -14.29
CA ALA A 147 3.79 -0.22 -14.91
C ALA A 147 2.60 -0.36 -13.93
N GLN A 148 2.78 -1.03 -12.78
CA GLN A 148 1.73 -1.26 -11.79
C GLN A 148 1.66 -0.16 -10.72
N LYS A 149 2.71 0.67 -10.61
CA LYS A 149 2.87 1.72 -9.60
C LYS A 149 1.62 2.59 -9.42
N ASP A 150 1.12 3.19 -10.50
CA ASP A 150 0.01 4.15 -10.41
C ASP A 150 -1.30 3.50 -9.94
N ARG A 151 -1.48 2.21 -10.22
CA ARG A 151 -2.65 1.44 -9.76
C ARG A 151 -2.52 1.13 -8.28
N ALA A 152 -1.35 0.68 -7.85
CA ALA A 152 -1.07 0.39 -6.45
C ALA A 152 -1.17 1.67 -5.60
N MET A 153 -0.57 2.78 -6.04
CA MET A 153 -0.70 4.07 -5.36
C MET A 153 -2.16 4.52 -5.21
N ARG A 154 -2.99 4.37 -6.26
CA ARG A 154 -4.43 4.69 -6.18
C ARG A 154 -5.18 3.83 -5.16
N LEU A 155 -4.82 2.55 -5.03
CA LEU A 155 -5.37 1.67 -3.99
C LEU A 155 -5.07 2.21 -2.60
N PHE A 156 -3.80 2.52 -2.32
CA PHE A 156 -3.36 2.98 -1.00
C PHE A 156 -3.88 4.38 -0.66
N VAL A 157 -3.85 5.32 -1.60
CA VAL A 157 -4.48 6.65 -1.44
C VAL A 157 -5.97 6.51 -1.17
N GLY A 158 -6.66 5.61 -1.87
CA GLY A 158 -8.09 5.32 -1.63
C GLY A 158 -8.40 4.71 -0.26
N GLN A 159 -7.39 4.15 0.42
CA GLN A 159 -7.47 3.69 1.81
C GLN A 159 -7.10 4.78 2.83
N GLY A 160 -6.59 5.93 2.38
CA GLY A 160 -6.22 7.06 3.22
C GLY A 160 -4.73 7.25 3.43
N PHE A 161 -3.88 6.55 2.67
CA PHE A 161 -2.43 6.82 2.70
C PHE A 161 -2.12 8.16 2.02
N MET A 162 -1.13 8.86 2.55
CA MET A 162 -0.64 10.14 2.05
C MET A 162 0.74 10.02 1.39
N HIS A 163 1.01 10.87 0.41
CA HIS A 163 2.28 10.84 -0.32
C HIS A 163 3.38 11.65 0.37
N GLU A 164 4.48 10.98 0.71
CA GLU A 164 5.58 11.62 1.43
C GLU A 164 6.71 12.07 0.53
N GLY A 165 7.02 11.27 -0.51
CA GLY A 165 8.10 11.60 -1.44
C GLY A 165 8.58 10.44 -2.28
N THR A 166 9.55 10.73 -3.15
CA THR A 166 10.22 9.74 -3.99
C THR A 166 11.73 9.77 -3.74
N ARG A 167 12.28 8.63 -3.30
CA ARG A 167 13.71 8.42 -3.16
C ARG A 167 14.29 8.02 -4.51
N ARG A 168 15.01 8.97 -5.14
CA ARG A 168 15.65 8.76 -6.44
C ARG A 168 16.72 7.68 -6.35
N ARG A 169 16.70 6.72 -7.28
CA ARG A 169 17.70 5.65 -7.45
C ARG A 169 18.09 4.96 -6.13
N SER A 170 17.09 4.63 -5.32
CA SER A 170 17.30 4.12 -3.96
C SER A 170 17.37 2.59 -3.87
N VAL A 171 16.86 1.89 -4.87
CA VAL A 171 16.85 0.43 -4.91
C VAL A 171 17.49 -0.03 -6.22
N PHE A 172 18.38 -1.01 -6.14
CA PHE A 172 18.99 -1.64 -7.31
C PHE A 172 18.25 -2.91 -7.65
N GLN A 173 17.61 -2.94 -8.82
CA GLN A 173 16.93 -4.13 -9.34
C GLN A 173 17.89 -4.89 -10.27
N PRO A 174 18.37 -6.08 -9.87
CA PRO A 174 19.25 -6.88 -10.73
C PRO A 174 18.48 -7.43 -11.94
N GLU A 175 19.15 -7.48 -13.09
CA GLU A 175 18.71 -8.23 -14.25
C GLU A 175 18.98 -9.73 -14.06
N ARG A 176 18.36 -10.58 -14.90
CA ARG A 176 18.57 -12.03 -14.83
C ARG A 176 20.07 -12.36 -14.93
N GLY A 177 20.60 -13.00 -13.89
CA GLY A 177 22.03 -13.35 -13.79
C GLY A 177 22.85 -12.47 -12.84
N GLY A 178 22.26 -11.46 -12.20
CA GLY A 178 22.72 -10.88 -10.92
C GLY A 178 23.91 -9.90 -10.96
N VAL A 179 24.60 -9.76 -12.10
CA VAL A 179 25.78 -8.87 -12.21
C VAL A 179 25.42 -7.48 -12.75
N VAL A 180 24.39 -7.39 -13.58
CA VAL A 180 23.89 -6.14 -14.19
C VAL A 180 22.52 -5.80 -13.61
N GLY A 181 22.16 -4.52 -13.56
CA GLY A 181 20.87 -4.09 -13.01
C GLY A 181 20.63 -2.60 -13.16
N VAL A 182 19.44 -2.16 -12.75
CA VAL A 182 18.98 -0.78 -12.89
C VAL A 182 18.62 -0.22 -11.53
N TRP A 183 19.15 0.97 -11.23
CA TRP A 183 18.71 1.75 -10.07
C TRP A 183 17.32 2.35 -10.33
N LYS A 184 16.37 2.03 -9.45
CA LYS A 184 14.97 2.46 -9.52
C LYS A 184 14.67 3.52 -8.47
N ASP A 185 13.81 4.45 -8.84
CA ASP A 185 13.18 5.37 -7.91
C ASP A 185 12.09 4.64 -7.11
N VAL A 186 11.98 4.97 -5.83
CA VAL A 186 10.95 4.42 -4.94
C VAL A 186 10.11 5.54 -4.37
N THR A 187 8.80 5.47 -4.59
CA THR A 187 7.83 6.41 -4.02
C THR A 187 7.24 5.81 -2.74
N TYR A 188 7.15 6.62 -1.69
CA TYR A 188 6.63 6.21 -0.39
C TYR A 188 5.28 6.88 -0.14
N LEU A 189 4.31 6.06 0.24
CA LEU A 189 3.07 6.49 0.85
C LEU A 189 3.05 6.00 2.30
N ALA A 190 2.38 6.71 3.20
CA ALA A 190 2.23 6.27 4.59
C ALA A 190 0.89 6.68 5.21
N MET A 191 0.55 6.01 6.30
CA MET A 191 -0.59 6.28 7.15
C MET A 191 -0.18 6.20 8.62
N LEU A 192 -0.72 7.12 9.42
CA LEU A 192 -0.55 7.15 10.87
C LEU A 192 -1.74 6.50 11.60
N ASP A 193 -1.49 6.02 12.81
CA ASP A 193 -2.50 5.47 13.71
C ASP A 193 -3.66 6.42 14.01
N THR A 194 -3.37 7.72 14.15
CA THR A 194 -4.36 8.79 14.35
C THR A 194 -5.29 8.94 13.15
N GLU A 195 -4.76 8.81 11.94
CA GLU A 195 -5.54 8.85 10.69
C GLU A 195 -6.42 7.61 10.57
N TRP A 196 -5.86 6.44 10.92
CA TRP A 196 -6.62 5.19 10.99
C TRP A 196 -7.79 5.27 11.98
N ALA A 197 -7.56 5.85 13.16
CA ALA A 197 -8.58 6.02 14.20
C ALA A 197 -9.66 7.03 13.79
N LEU A 198 -9.29 8.08 13.06
CA LEU A 198 -10.21 9.13 12.61
C LEU A 198 -10.85 8.83 11.25
N ARG A 199 -10.57 7.68 10.63
CA ARG A 199 -10.98 7.36 9.25
C ARG A 199 -12.47 7.53 8.99
N ASP A 200 -13.34 7.16 9.93
CA ASP A 200 -14.79 7.27 9.75
C ASP A 200 -15.25 8.74 9.78
N VAL A 201 -14.61 9.56 10.61
CA VAL A 201 -14.85 11.00 10.67
C VAL A 201 -14.34 11.67 9.39
N LEU A 202 -13.16 11.27 8.91
CA LEU A 202 -12.57 11.77 7.67
C LEU A 202 -13.41 11.38 6.45
N LYS A 203 -13.86 10.12 6.36
CA LYS A 203 -14.78 9.64 5.29
C LYS A 203 -16.11 10.40 5.29
N ARG A 204 -16.66 10.73 6.46
CA ARG A 204 -17.91 11.50 6.59
C ARG A 204 -17.75 12.98 6.22
N LYS A 205 -16.56 13.56 6.37
CA LYS A 205 -16.28 14.96 6.02
C LYS A 205 -16.22 15.23 4.50
N GLY A 206 -16.32 14.19 3.66
CA GLY A 206 -16.34 14.32 2.20
C GLY A 206 -15.17 13.61 1.53
N THR A 207 -15.09 13.74 0.20
CA THR A 207 -14.15 13.02 -0.66
C THR A 207 -12.72 13.10 -0.13
N VAL A 208 -12.09 11.93 0.05
CA VAL A 208 -10.66 11.82 0.37
C VAL A 208 -9.90 12.64 -0.68
N PRO A 209 -9.05 13.61 -0.28
CA PRO A 209 -8.31 14.43 -1.22
C PRO A 209 -7.62 13.52 -2.24
N THR A 210 -7.80 13.78 -3.54
CA THR A 210 -7.02 13.09 -4.55
C THR A 210 -5.53 13.38 -4.31
N LEU A 211 -4.63 12.57 -4.86
CA LEU A 211 -3.19 12.86 -4.83
C LEU A 211 -2.88 14.30 -5.25
N TRP A 212 -3.64 14.83 -6.22
CA TRP A 212 -3.54 16.21 -6.66
C TRP A 212 -4.05 17.21 -5.63
N ASP A 213 -5.19 16.96 -5.00
CA ASP A 213 -5.72 17.82 -3.94
C ASP A 213 -4.76 17.88 -2.74
N GLU A 214 -4.15 16.75 -2.38
CA GLU A 214 -3.13 16.67 -1.34
C GLU A 214 -1.86 17.43 -1.74
N MET A 215 -1.39 17.24 -2.97
CA MET A 215 -0.23 17.97 -3.52
C MET A 215 -0.48 19.47 -3.55
N PHE A 216 -1.65 19.90 -4.01
CA PHE A 216 -2.04 21.31 -4.04
C PHE A 216 -2.18 21.88 -2.63
N ALA A 217 -2.79 21.15 -1.70
CA ALA A 217 -2.90 21.58 -0.31
C ALA A 217 -1.54 21.68 0.38
N ARG A 218 -0.64 20.71 0.14
CA ARG A 218 0.75 20.75 0.64
C ARG A 218 1.51 21.94 0.07
N HIS A 219 1.46 22.14 -1.24
CA HIS A 219 2.13 23.26 -1.89
C HIS A 219 1.56 24.62 -1.45
N ALA A 220 0.25 24.70 -1.16
CA ALA A 220 -0.36 25.88 -0.56
C ALA A 220 0.20 26.14 0.86
N ARG A 221 0.28 25.12 1.72
CA ARG A 221 0.90 25.23 3.06
C ARG A 221 2.37 25.66 2.99
N GLU A 222 3.17 25.01 2.15
CA GLU A 222 4.59 25.34 1.96
C GLU A 222 4.77 26.79 1.47
N ARG A 223 3.91 27.27 0.56
CA ARG A 223 3.90 28.68 0.14
C ARG A 223 3.50 29.63 1.26
N GLU A 224 2.48 29.32 2.05
CA GLU A 224 2.08 30.14 3.20
C GLU A 224 3.17 30.20 4.27
N GLU A 225 3.87 29.10 4.51
CA GLU A 225 5.01 29.05 5.42
C GLU A 225 6.20 29.86 4.90
N MET A 226 6.51 29.78 3.60
CA MET A 226 7.51 30.66 2.98
C MET A 226 7.13 32.13 3.08
N VAL A 227 5.86 32.48 2.84
CA VAL A 227 5.37 33.86 3.00
C VAL A 227 5.52 34.33 4.45
N LYS A 228 5.13 33.52 5.44
CA LYS A 228 5.31 33.84 6.87
C LYS A 228 6.78 33.94 7.25
N TRP A 229 7.63 33.08 6.69
CA TRP A 229 9.07 33.11 6.91
C TRP A 229 9.68 34.39 6.32
N ASP A 230 9.29 34.78 5.10
CA ASP A 230 9.66 36.04 4.46
C ASP A 230 9.16 37.24 5.25
N GLU A 231 7.93 37.25 5.74
CA GLU A 231 7.41 38.35 6.57
C GLU A 231 8.19 38.49 7.89
N LYS A 232 8.63 37.37 8.47
CA LYS A 232 9.37 37.32 9.74
C LYS A 232 10.86 37.64 9.58
N HIS A 233 11.48 37.23 8.47
CA HIS A 233 12.93 37.34 8.26
C HIS A 233 13.32 38.39 7.24
N ASN A 234 12.38 38.87 6.42
CA ASN A 234 12.63 39.82 5.35
C ASN A 234 11.99 41.19 5.62
N ARG A 235 12.80 42.01 6.29
CA ARG A 235 12.83 43.48 6.17
C ARG A 235 13.42 43.94 4.82
N ILE A 236 13.35 43.11 3.76
CA ILE A 236 13.88 43.44 2.43
C ILE A 236 12.78 44.09 1.61
N ARG A 237 13.08 45.33 1.21
CA ARG A 237 12.25 46.22 0.41
C ARG A 237 11.92 45.54 -0.92
N LYS A 238 10.66 45.16 -1.14
CA LYS A 238 10.16 44.78 -2.46
C LYS A 238 10.36 45.98 -3.40
N VAL A 239 11.37 45.93 -4.27
CA VAL A 239 11.45 46.85 -5.40
C VAL A 239 10.55 46.31 -6.50
N SER A 240 9.67 47.17 -7.00
CA SER A 240 8.79 46.90 -8.12
C SER A 240 9.63 46.62 -9.37
N SER A 241 9.53 45.43 -9.95
CA SER A 241 10.26 45.03 -11.18
C SER A 241 9.74 45.72 -12.45
N THR A 242 9.42 47.01 -12.39
CA THR A 242 8.92 47.83 -13.50
C THR A 242 9.56 49.22 -13.60
N GLU A 243 10.73 49.44 -12.98
CA GLU A 243 11.60 50.55 -13.41
C GLU A 243 12.40 50.11 -14.65
N THR A 244 11.71 50.11 -15.80
CA THR A 244 12.38 50.10 -17.10
C THR A 244 13.06 51.45 -17.26
N LEU A 245 14.39 51.45 -17.35
CA LEU A 245 15.20 52.61 -17.70
C LEU A 245 14.62 53.24 -18.99
N ARG A 246 13.94 54.38 -18.85
CA ARG A 246 13.77 55.32 -19.97
C ARG A 246 15.08 56.06 -20.06
N ASP A 247 15.94 55.62 -20.97
CA ASP A 247 17.10 56.41 -21.37
C ASP A 247 16.64 57.79 -21.82
N ARG A 248 17.27 58.80 -21.22
CA ARG A 248 17.23 60.18 -21.68
C ARG A 248 18.25 60.30 -22.82
N GLU A 249 17.78 60.62 -24.01
CA GLU A 249 18.24 61.71 -24.91
C GLU A 249 17.53 61.63 -26.26
#